data_AF-A0A9Q0CX93-F1
#
_entry.id   AF-A0A9Q0CX93-F1
#
_cell.length_a   1.000
_cell.length_b   1.000
_cell.length_c   1.000
_cell.angle_alpha   90.00
_cell.angle_beta   90.00
_cell.angle_gamma   90.00
#
_symmetry.space_group_name_H-M   'P 1'
#
loop_
_entity.id
_entity.type
_entity.pdbx_description
1 polymer ?
#
loop_
_entity_poly.entity_id
_entity_poly.type
_entity_poly.pdbx_seq_one_letter_code
_entity_poly.pdbx_strand_id
1 'polypeptide(L)'
;MLSHRQHRQLDFLLPIKTLQHHHNTNLNLSRLFPITSPFLPAATPSFSRSYSQTLAMHSTAYTRHLLFTPPPALSSRRRASLRTASTVRMALREDGPTVAVVGVTGAVGQEFLQVLSQRDFPYSSLKLLASRRSAGKQIPFQGKMYTVEELVPESFDGVDIALFSAGGGISKELGPVAVEKGAIVVDNSSAFRMDPNVPLVIPEVNPEAMSHIRLKGRNGKGAIIANPNCSTIICLMGVTPLHRHAKVVRMVVSTYQAASGAGAAAMEELALQTSEVLDGKEPTCKIFKQQYAFNVFSHNSSLLPNGYNEEEMKLVKETRKIWNNDEVKVTATCMRVATMRAHGESVNLQFENPLDEDTARQILQKAPGVVIIDDREMNNFPTPLGVSNKDEVAVGRIRQDISRDDNRGLDLWVCGDQIRKGAALNAVQIAEMLL
;
A
#
# COMPACT_ATOMS: atom_id res chain seq x y z
N MET A 1 -26.97 78.60 -5.18
CA MET A 1 -27.56 77.39 -5.79
C MET A 1 -27.29 76.26 -4.80
N LEU A 2 -28.21 75.89 -3.90
CA LEU A 2 -29.38 75.02 -4.12
C LEU A 2 -28.94 73.65 -4.70
N SER A 3 -29.16 72.49 -4.08
CA SER A 3 -29.94 72.11 -2.87
C SER A 3 -29.33 70.84 -2.22
N HIS A 4 -29.23 70.68 -0.88
CA HIS A 4 -30.15 69.92 0.00
C HIS A 4 -30.58 68.52 -0.52
N ARG A 5 -30.67 67.42 0.25
CA ARG A 5 -30.99 67.16 1.69
C ARG A 5 -30.64 65.65 1.97
N GLN A 6 -30.05 65.14 3.08
CA GLN A 6 -30.58 64.87 4.44
C GLN A 6 -32.07 64.42 4.50
N HIS A 7 -32.54 63.38 5.23
CA HIS A 7 -32.07 62.73 6.48
C HIS A 7 -32.77 61.36 6.77
N ARG A 8 -32.11 60.50 7.57
CA ARG A 8 -32.56 59.60 8.68
C ARG A 8 -33.90 58.79 8.68
N GLN A 9 -33.75 57.51 9.07
CA GLN A 9 -34.47 56.67 10.08
C GLN A 9 -36.00 56.66 10.21
N LEU A 10 -36.57 55.44 10.30
CA LEU A 10 -37.30 54.96 11.50
C LEU A 10 -37.52 53.43 11.48
N ASP A 11 -37.65 52.83 12.67
CA ASP A 11 -37.69 51.39 12.96
C ASP A 11 -39.09 50.75 12.83
N PHE A 12 -39.16 49.41 12.70
CA PHE A 12 -40.29 48.60 13.20
C PHE A 12 -39.91 47.14 13.58
N LEU A 13 -39.97 46.89 14.90
CA LEU A 13 -40.46 45.72 15.66
C LEU A 13 -41.24 44.63 14.84
N LEU A 14 -41.27 43.30 15.10
CA LEU A 14 -40.95 42.39 16.23
C LEU A 14 -40.79 40.91 15.72
N PRO A 15 -40.41 39.90 16.55
CA PRO A 15 -40.01 38.55 16.11
C PRO A 15 -41.11 37.47 16.21
N ILE A 16 -40.86 36.27 15.65
CA ILE A 16 -41.68 35.05 15.83
C ILE A 16 -40.96 34.01 16.70
N LYS A 17 -41.75 33.38 17.57
CA LYS A 17 -41.39 32.65 18.79
C LYS A 17 -40.70 31.30 18.58
N THR A 18 -39.79 30.99 19.49
CA THR A 18 -39.46 29.64 19.96
C THR A 18 -40.66 28.95 20.62
N LEU A 19 -40.75 27.62 20.47
CA LEU A 19 -41.67 26.77 21.22
C LEU A 19 -40.92 25.53 21.74
N GLN A 20 -40.81 25.40 23.06
CA GLN A 20 -40.48 24.14 23.73
C GLN A 20 -41.79 23.43 24.08
N HIS A 21 -41.83 22.10 24.01
CA HIS A 21 -42.46 21.30 25.06
C HIS A 21 -41.97 19.85 25.09
N HIS A 22 -42.13 19.23 26.26
CA HIS A 22 -41.77 17.85 26.58
C HIS A 22 -42.68 16.82 25.87
N HIS A 23 -42.19 15.59 25.66
CA HIS A 23 -42.59 14.47 26.54
C HIS A 23 -41.78 13.18 26.35
N ASN A 24 -41.80 12.36 27.41
CA ASN A 24 -41.36 10.96 27.41
C ASN A 24 -42.17 10.12 26.42
N THR A 25 -41.57 9.05 25.88
CA THR A 25 -42.11 7.69 26.07
C THR A 25 -41.09 6.62 25.69
N ASN A 26 -40.95 5.60 26.55
CA ASN A 26 -40.38 4.31 26.16
C ASN A 26 -41.28 3.65 25.11
N LEU A 27 -40.70 2.93 24.15
CA LEU A 27 -41.42 1.81 23.52
C LEU A 27 -40.46 0.71 23.06
N ASN A 28 -40.67 -0.47 23.64
CA ASN A 28 -40.07 -1.75 23.27
C ASN A 28 -40.53 -2.16 21.87
N LEU A 29 -39.63 -2.69 21.03
CA LEU A 29 -40.01 -3.49 19.87
C LEU A 29 -39.22 -4.79 19.85
N SER A 30 -39.83 -5.82 20.44
CA SER A 30 -39.49 -7.23 20.23
C SER A 30 -40.72 -7.95 19.69
N ARG A 31 -40.52 -8.80 18.66
CA ARG A 31 -41.38 -9.82 18.00
C ARG A 31 -41.16 -9.74 16.49
N LEU A 32 -40.49 -10.72 15.87
CA LEU A 32 -40.94 -12.09 15.56
C LEU A 32 -41.80 -12.15 14.28
N PHE A 33 -41.19 -12.64 13.20
CA PHE A 33 -41.88 -13.15 12.01
C PHE A 33 -42.07 -14.68 12.13
N PRO A 34 -43.27 -15.23 11.90
CA PRO A 34 -43.48 -16.67 11.75
C PRO A 34 -43.44 -17.11 10.28
N ILE A 35 -42.98 -18.35 10.06
CA ILE A 35 -42.99 -19.07 8.79
C ILE A 35 -44.29 -19.87 8.66
N THR A 36 -44.95 -19.86 7.50
CA THR A 36 -45.83 -20.97 7.04
C THR A 36 -46.05 -20.97 5.52
N SER A 37 -45.88 -22.13 4.89
CA SER A 37 -46.72 -22.57 3.75
C SER A 37 -47.94 -23.35 4.30
N PRO A 38 -48.98 -23.71 3.52
CA PRO A 38 -48.90 -24.99 2.77
C PRO A 38 -49.88 -25.25 1.57
N PHE A 39 -49.71 -26.43 0.98
CA PHE A 39 -50.69 -27.33 0.30
C PHE A 39 -51.23 -27.08 -1.14
N LEU A 40 -51.30 -28.22 -1.85
CA LEU A 40 -51.84 -28.56 -3.18
C LEU A 40 -53.09 -29.47 -3.01
N PRO A 41 -53.98 -29.69 -4.01
CA PRO A 41 -53.97 -31.00 -4.71
C PRO A 41 -54.55 -31.12 -6.15
N ALA A 42 -54.12 -32.17 -6.88
CA ALA A 42 -54.82 -33.00 -7.91
C ALA A 42 -55.28 -32.36 -9.26
N ALA A 43 -55.40 -33.05 -10.42
CA ALA A 43 -55.26 -34.48 -10.79
C ALA A 43 -54.77 -34.71 -12.27
N THR A 44 -54.52 -35.98 -12.63
CA THR A 44 -53.96 -36.59 -13.87
C THR A 44 -55.03 -36.87 -14.99
N PRO A 45 -54.82 -37.61 -16.14
CA PRO A 45 -53.66 -38.42 -16.61
C PRO A 45 -53.31 -38.46 -18.14
N SER A 46 -52.20 -39.13 -18.53
CA SER A 46 -52.19 -40.17 -19.60
C SER A 46 -50.81 -40.88 -19.87
N PHE A 47 -50.88 -42.22 -20.01
CA PHE A 47 -50.09 -43.16 -20.85
C PHE A 47 -48.55 -43.40 -20.69
N SER A 48 -48.23 -44.44 -19.90
CA SER A 48 -47.37 -45.64 -20.18
C SER A 48 -46.32 -45.64 -21.32
N ARG A 49 -45.10 -46.20 -21.14
CA ARG A 49 -44.86 -47.68 -21.07
C ARG A 49 -43.42 -48.05 -20.62
N SER A 50 -43.31 -49.14 -19.81
CA SER A 50 -42.26 -50.22 -19.73
C SER A 50 -40.76 -49.91 -19.98
N TYR A 51 -39.79 -50.44 -19.21
CA TYR A 51 -39.66 -51.81 -18.66
C TYR A 51 -38.94 -51.85 -17.28
N SER A 52 -39.12 -52.96 -16.54
CA SER A 52 -38.52 -53.22 -15.22
C SER A 52 -37.88 -54.62 -15.15
N GLN A 53 -36.84 -54.77 -14.31
CA GLN A 53 -36.41 -56.02 -13.62
C GLN A 53 -35.90 -57.18 -14.53
N THR A 54 -35.07 -58.17 -14.15
CA THR A 54 -34.31 -58.56 -12.93
C THR A 54 -33.08 -59.41 -13.40
N LEU A 55 -32.18 -60.06 -12.62
CA LEU A 55 -32.15 -60.45 -11.20
C LEU A 55 -30.74 -60.24 -10.57
N ALA A 56 -30.22 -61.18 -9.77
CA ALA A 56 -29.17 -61.00 -8.77
C ALA A 56 -28.19 -62.20 -8.62
N MET A 57 -27.22 -62.04 -7.71
CA MET A 57 -26.33 -63.03 -7.07
C MET A 57 -25.14 -63.61 -7.84
N HIS A 58 -23.93 -63.22 -7.40
CA HIS A 58 -22.97 -64.19 -6.86
C HIS A 58 -22.08 -63.58 -5.75
N SER A 59 -21.58 -64.46 -4.88
CA SER A 59 -20.83 -64.14 -3.66
C SER A 59 -19.32 -64.07 -3.88
N THR A 60 -18.62 -63.15 -3.21
CA THR A 60 -17.53 -63.49 -2.27
C THR A 60 -16.94 -62.24 -1.60
N ALA A 61 -16.68 -62.32 -0.29
CA ALA A 61 -15.96 -61.29 0.44
C ALA A 61 -14.44 -61.50 0.31
N TYR A 62 -13.67 -60.41 0.16
CA TYR A 62 -12.21 -60.44 0.30
C TYR A 62 -11.70 -59.22 1.07
N THR A 63 -11.57 -59.37 2.39
CA THR A 63 -10.89 -58.42 3.25
C THR A 63 -9.38 -58.52 3.01
N ARG A 64 -8.76 -57.51 2.38
CA ARG A 64 -7.29 -57.40 2.31
C ARG A 64 -6.79 -56.30 3.24
N HIS A 65 -6.23 -56.71 4.38
CA HIS A 65 -5.28 -55.88 5.10
C HIS A 65 -4.06 -55.62 4.20
N LEU A 66 -3.80 -54.36 3.87
CA LEU A 66 -2.51 -53.93 3.35
C LEU A 66 -1.70 -53.36 4.52
N LEU A 67 -0.78 -54.17 5.02
CA LEU A 67 0.23 -53.77 5.98
C LEU A 67 1.19 -52.77 5.30
N PHE A 68 1.18 -51.52 5.75
CA PHE A 68 2.18 -50.53 5.34
C PHE A 68 3.54 -50.90 5.98
N THR A 69 4.39 -51.55 5.21
CA THR A 69 5.80 -51.72 5.55
C THR A 69 6.58 -50.46 5.14
N PRO A 70 7.40 -49.86 6.02
CA PRO A 70 8.23 -48.73 5.63
C PRO A 70 9.39 -49.19 4.72
N PRO A 71 9.86 -48.35 3.78
CA PRO A 71 10.98 -48.70 2.91
C PRO A 71 12.31 -48.75 3.69
N PRO A 72 13.31 -49.50 3.21
CA PRO A 72 14.59 -49.66 3.90
C PRO A 72 15.38 -48.36 3.95
N ALA A 73 16.08 -48.13 5.07
CA ALA A 73 16.90 -46.94 5.28
C ALA A 73 18.10 -46.91 4.31
N LEU A 74 18.08 -45.97 3.37
CA LEU A 74 19.21 -45.72 2.47
C LEU A 74 20.35 -45.01 3.22
N SER A 75 21.55 -45.54 3.05
CA SER A 75 22.78 -45.16 3.74
C SER A 75 23.11 -43.67 3.65
N SER A 76 23.69 -43.14 4.73
CA SER A 76 24.15 -41.75 4.89
C SER A 76 25.25 -41.34 3.90
N ARG A 77 24.85 -40.88 2.70
CA ARG A 77 25.72 -39.99 1.92
C ARG A 77 25.81 -38.64 2.63
N ARG A 78 27.00 -38.29 3.10
CA ARG A 78 27.33 -36.96 3.66
C ARG A 78 26.80 -35.87 2.71
N ARG A 79 25.76 -35.15 3.13
CA ARG A 79 25.51 -33.81 2.56
C ARG A 79 26.73 -32.97 2.92
N ALA A 80 27.56 -32.67 1.94
CA ALA A 80 28.57 -31.64 2.09
C ALA A 80 27.83 -30.37 2.51
N SER A 81 28.19 -29.82 3.67
CA SER A 81 27.78 -28.48 4.04
C SER A 81 28.39 -27.54 2.99
N LEU A 82 27.55 -27.14 2.02
CA LEU A 82 27.76 -25.89 1.33
C LEU A 82 27.64 -24.82 2.41
N ARG A 83 28.78 -24.51 3.05
CA ARG A 83 28.99 -23.23 3.69
C ARG A 83 28.71 -22.21 2.60
N THR A 84 27.52 -21.62 2.62
CA THR A 84 27.30 -20.33 1.98
C THR A 84 28.44 -19.45 2.43
N ALA A 85 29.30 -19.04 1.51
CA ALA A 85 30.38 -18.12 1.83
C ALA A 85 29.73 -16.95 2.55
N SER A 86 30.17 -16.67 3.78
CA SER A 86 29.74 -15.47 4.49
C SER A 86 30.38 -14.31 3.74
N THR A 87 29.70 -13.81 2.71
CA THR A 87 30.03 -12.54 2.08
C THR A 87 30.02 -11.54 3.23
N VAL A 88 31.21 -11.06 3.60
CA VAL A 88 31.35 -10.09 4.67
C VAL A 88 30.61 -8.86 4.16
N ARG A 89 29.45 -8.55 4.76
CA ARG A 89 28.72 -7.32 4.44
C ARG A 89 29.60 -6.15 4.88
N MET A 90 30.00 -5.32 3.92
CA MET A 90 30.92 -4.19 4.15
C MET A 90 30.22 -2.88 3.82
N ALA A 91 28.93 -2.80 4.19
CA ALA A 91 28.15 -1.57 4.24
C ALA A 91 28.81 -0.50 5.14
N LEU A 92 29.46 -0.90 6.24
CA LEU A 92 30.24 0.04 7.05
C LEU A 92 31.55 0.41 6.34
N ARG A 93 31.67 1.66 5.87
CA ARG A 93 32.84 2.18 5.16
C ARG A 93 33.18 3.59 5.64
N GLU A 94 34.46 3.89 5.86
CA GLU A 94 34.90 5.19 6.40
C GLU A 94 34.59 6.38 5.47
N ASP A 95 34.49 6.13 4.16
CA ASP A 95 34.12 7.08 3.11
C ASP A 95 32.60 7.17 2.87
N GLY A 96 31.79 6.35 3.53
CA GLY A 96 30.33 6.36 3.39
C GLY A 96 29.66 7.55 4.10
N PRO A 97 28.41 7.91 3.73
CA PRO A 97 27.63 8.92 4.43
C PRO A 97 27.35 8.55 5.90
N THR A 98 27.16 9.55 6.75
CA THR A 98 26.45 9.39 8.03
C THR A 98 24.95 9.37 7.76
N VAL A 99 24.32 8.24 8.06
CA VAL A 99 22.89 8.01 7.81
C VAL A 99 22.09 8.16 9.11
N ALA A 100 20.95 8.84 9.07
CA ALA A 100 19.97 8.85 10.15
C ALA A 100 18.68 8.17 9.73
N VAL A 101 18.12 7.31 10.60
CA VAL A 101 16.81 6.68 10.40
C VAL A 101 15.83 7.25 11.42
N VAL A 102 14.95 8.14 10.96
CA VAL A 102 13.98 8.87 11.79
C VAL A 102 12.65 8.12 11.83
N GLY A 103 12.19 7.78 13.04
CA GLY A 103 11.03 6.92 13.25
C GLY A 103 11.38 5.43 13.24
N VAL A 104 12.62 5.07 13.57
CA VAL A 104 13.16 3.69 13.47
C VAL A 104 12.28 2.62 14.11
N THR A 105 11.56 2.92 15.20
CA THR A 105 10.70 1.95 15.89
C THR A 105 9.32 1.73 15.23
N GLY A 106 9.02 2.39 14.11
CA GLY A 106 7.83 2.14 13.30
C GLY A 106 8.05 1.04 12.25
N ALA A 107 6.97 0.54 11.64
CA ALA A 107 7.04 -0.56 10.66
C ALA A 107 7.98 -0.24 9.47
N VAL A 108 7.82 0.92 8.83
CA VAL A 108 8.73 1.38 7.76
C VAL A 108 10.13 1.68 8.29
N GLY A 109 10.26 2.17 9.52
CA GLY A 109 11.56 2.41 10.17
C GLY A 109 12.38 1.13 10.35
N GLN A 110 11.73 0.01 10.66
CA GLN A 110 12.34 -1.31 10.69
C GLN A 110 12.66 -1.83 9.28
N GLU A 111 11.76 -1.62 8.30
CA GLU A 111 11.99 -2.03 6.91
C GLU A 111 13.14 -1.24 6.27
N PHE A 112 13.37 0.04 6.60
CA PHE A 112 14.57 0.79 6.19
C PHE A 112 15.84 0.04 6.59
N LEU A 113 15.93 -0.43 7.84
CA LEU A 113 17.10 -1.21 8.29
C LEU A 113 17.22 -2.54 7.52
N GLN A 114 16.11 -3.23 7.26
CA GLN A 114 16.16 -4.46 6.46
C GLN A 114 16.69 -4.20 5.05
N VAL A 115 16.18 -3.17 4.37
CA VAL A 115 16.59 -2.79 3.01
C VAL A 115 18.06 -2.33 2.99
N LEU A 116 18.47 -1.40 3.86
CA LEU A 116 19.86 -0.93 3.96
C LEU A 116 20.86 -2.09 4.13
N SER A 117 20.49 -3.10 4.94
CA SER A 117 21.32 -4.29 5.16
C SER A 117 21.28 -5.30 4.01
N GLN A 118 20.17 -5.40 3.28
CA GLN A 118 20.02 -6.30 2.12
C GLN A 118 20.72 -5.76 0.87
N ARG A 119 20.83 -4.43 0.75
CA ARG A 119 21.46 -3.73 -0.39
C ARG A 119 22.93 -3.37 -0.17
N ASP A 120 23.51 -3.75 0.99
CA ASP A 120 24.87 -3.37 1.42
C ASP A 120 25.13 -1.86 1.31
N PHE A 121 24.11 -1.04 1.64
CA PHE A 121 24.14 0.42 1.47
C PHE A 121 25.33 1.01 2.25
N PRO A 122 26.23 1.78 1.61
CA PRO A 122 27.43 2.27 2.28
C PRO A 122 27.10 3.36 3.31
N TYR A 123 27.68 3.26 4.51
CA TYR A 123 27.57 4.27 5.55
C TYR A 123 28.82 4.28 6.46
N SER A 124 29.22 5.44 6.97
CA SER A 124 30.30 5.55 7.97
C SER A 124 29.77 5.54 9.40
N SER A 125 28.57 6.09 9.61
CA SER A 125 27.86 6.13 10.88
C SER A 125 26.36 6.00 10.67
N LEU A 126 25.64 5.47 11.67
CA LEU A 126 24.21 5.23 11.62
C LEU A 126 23.55 5.68 12.93
N LYS A 127 22.73 6.74 12.86
CA LYS A 127 21.91 7.23 13.98
C LYS A 127 20.50 6.65 13.89
N LEU A 128 20.02 6.04 14.98
CA LEU A 128 18.69 5.45 15.06
C LEU A 128 17.78 6.34 15.90
N LEU A 129 16.90 7.11 15.27
CA LEU A 129 16.18 8.21 15.93
C LEU A 129 14.69 7.88 16.12
N ALA A 130 14.16 8.13 17.31
CA ALA A 130 12.74 7.97 17.62
C ALA A 130 12.25 8.98 18.65
N SER A 131 10.94 8.98 18.95
CA SER A 131 10.39 9.79 20.05
C SER A 131 10.96 9.36 21.41
N ARG A 132 10.99 10.27 22.39
CA ARG A 132 11.47 10.08 23.76
C ARG A 132 11.13 8.74 24.42
N ARG A 133 9.88 8.25 24.24
CA ARG A 133 9.39 6.95 24.75
C ARG A 133 10.12 5.71 24.19
N SER A 134 10.87 5.88 23.10
CA SER A 134 11.63 4.84 22.41
C SER A 134 13.14 5.01 22.57
N ALA A 135 13.62 6.13 23.11
CA ALA A 135 15.03 6.34 23.38
C ALA A 135 15.55 5.30 24.40
N GLY A 136 16.83 4.92 24.27
CA GLY A 136 17.47 3.89 25.09
C GLY A 136 17.17 2.44 24.66
N LYS A 137 16.21 2.19 23.76
CA LYS A 137 15.99 0.85 23.19
C LYS A 137 17.21 0.40 22.39
N GLN A 138 17.48 -0.90 22.40
CA GLN A 138 18.59 -1.51 21.68
C GLN A 138 18.09 -2.21 20.41
N ILE A 139 18.67 -1.90 19.26
CA ILE A 139 18.35 -2.51 17.97
C ILE A 139 19.61 -3.18 17.39
N PRO A 140 19.58 -4.49 17.08
CA PRO A 140 20.68 -5.14 16.38
C PRO A 140 20.67 -4.75 14.90
N PHE A 141 21.81 -4.29 14.38
CA PHE A 141 22.01 -4.01 12.96
C PHE A 141 23.42 -4.43 12.53
N GLN A 142 23.49 -5.29 11.50
CA GLN A 142 24.74 -5.84 10.94
C GLN A 142 25.75 -6.34 11.99
N GLY A 143 25.27 -7.05 13.02
CA GLY A 143 26.12 -7.61 14.08
C GLY A 143 26.59 -6.62 15.15
N LYS A 144 26.18 -5.34 15.07
CA LYS A 144 26.38 -4.34 16.12
C LYS A 144 25.05 -4.02 16.81
N MET A 145 25.12 -3.62 18.08
CA MET A 145 23.97 -3.08 18.81
C MET A 145 23.98 -1.56 18.71
N TYR A 146 22.85 -0.98 18.34
CA TYR A 146 22.64 0.46 18.27
C TYR A 146 21.59 0.89 19.29
N THR A 147 21.95 1.87 20.12
CA THR A 147 21.01 2.55 21.01
C THR A 147 20.14 3.50 20.19
N VAL A 148 18.82 3.44 20.38
CA VAL A 148 17.89 4.42 19.82
C VAL A 148 18.04 5.73 20.60
N GLU A 149 18.30 6.82 19.89
CA GLU A 149 18.41 8.17 20.43
C GLU A 149 17.06 8.90 20.39
N GLU A 150 16.90 9.91 21.24
CA GLU A 150 15.76 10.83 21.15
C GLU A 150 15.93 11.74 19.93
N LEU A 151 14.87 11.88 19.15
CA LEU A 151 14.78 12.74 17.99
C LEU A 151 14.62 14.21 18.43
N VAL A 152 15.68 14.99 18.24
CA VAL A 152 15.78 16.43 18.55
C VAL A 152 16.52 17.17 17.42
N PRO A 153 16.49 18.52 17.34
CA PRO A 153 17.25 19.29 16.36
C PRO A 153 18.75 18.94 16.28
N GLU A 154 19.37 18.58 17.39
CA GLU A 154 20.77 18.18 17.54
C GLU A 154 21.07 16.80 16.93
N SER A 155 20.05 15.94 16.77
CA SER A 155 20.24 14.62 16.18
C SER A 155 20.80 14.66 14.75
N PHE A 156 20.57 15.76 14.02
CA PHE A 156 21.04 15.93 12.64
C PHE A 156 22.46 16.48 12.50
N ASP A 157 23.15 16.79 13.61
CA ASP A 157 24.53 17.28 13.53
C ASP A 157 25.46 16.19 12.93
N GLY A 158 26.12 16.55 11.83
CA GLY A 158 26.99 15.67 11.05
C GLY A 158 26.27 14.57 10.27
N VAL A 159 24.95 14.68 10.04
CA VAL A 159 24.19 13.73 9.22
C VAL A 159 24.25 14.14 7.75
N ASP A 160 24.63 13.22 6.88
CA ASP A 160 24.71 13.40 5.43
C ASP A 160 23.37 13.06 4.75
N ILE A 161 22.74 11.95 5.14
CA ILE A 161 21.46 11.48 4.60
C ILE A 161 20.51 11.11 5.75
N ALA A 162 19.26 11.57 5.70
CA ALA A 162 18.25 11.25 6.70
C ALA A 162 16.98 10.64 6.08
N LEU A 163 16.68 9.38 6.43
CA LEU A 163 15.47 8.67 6.01
C LEU A 163 14.35 8.93 7.02
N PHE A 164 13.33 9.70 6.63
CA PHE A 164 12.25 10.13 7.52
C PHE A 164 10.99 9.27 7.39
N SER A 165 10.57 8.65 8.50
CA SER A 165 9.28 7.94 8.60
C SER A 165 8.64 8.10 10.00
N ALA A 166 8.61 9.32 10.53
CA ALA A 166 7.98 9.67 11.80
C ALA A 166 6.60 10.37 11.68
N GLY A 167 6.13 10.61 10.45
CA GLY A 167 4.83 11.24 10.17
C GLY A 167 4.93 12.75 9.89
N GLY A 168 3.94 13.29 9.17
CA GLY A 168 4.04 14.59 8.52
C GLY A 168 4.15 15.81 9.44
N GLY A 169 3.76 15.72 10.72
CA GLY A 169 4.02 16.79 11.70
C GLY A 169 5.52 16.91 11.98
N ILE A 170 6.15 15.79 12.35
CA ILE A 170 7.59 15.69 12.60
C ILE A 170 8.40 16.06 11.36
N SER A 171 7.99 15.62 10.16
CA SER A 171 8.68 16.00 8.92
C SER A 171 8.63 17.51 8.65
N LYS A 172 7.50 18.20 8.94
CA LYS A 172 7.41 19.67 8.81
C LYS A 172 8.27 20.42 9.83
N GLU A 173 8.37 19.90 11.05
CA GLU A 173 9.13 20.51 12.14
C GLU A 173 10.64 20.33 11.96
N LEU A 174 11.09 19.09 11.69
CA LEU A 174 12.51 18.72 11.74
C LEU A 174 13.16 18.50 10.38
N GLY A 175 12.38 18.36 9.30
CA GLY A 175 12.90 18.27 7.93
C GLY A 175 13.71 19.52 7.52
N PRO A 176 13.19 20.75 7.73
CA PRO A 176 13.93 21.99 7.45
C PRO A 176 15.19 22.12 8.31
N VAL A 177 15.11 21.76 9.60
CA VAL A 177 16.25 21.79 10.53
C VAL A 177 17.38 20.84 10.09
N ALA A 178 17.04 19.65 9.61
CA ALA A 178 18.02 18.71 9.06
C ALA A 178 18.69 19.28 7.80
N VAL A 179 17.94 19.96 6.94
CA VAL A 179 18.45 20.63 5.73
C VAL A 179 19.38 21.81 6.07
N GLU A 180 19.03 22.63 7.06
CA GLU A 180 19.88 23.71 7.57
C GLU A 180 21.21 23.20 8.12
N LYS A 181 21.21 21.98 8.68
CA LYS A 181 22.41 21.25 9.14
C LYS A 181 23.16 20.49 8.03
N GLY A 182 22.73 20.64 6.77
CA GLY A 182 23.41 20.09 5.58
C GLY A 182 22.91 18.72 5.12
N ALA A 183 22.00 18.07 5.86
CA ALA A 183 21.52 16.74 5.51
C ALA A 183 20.61 16.75 4.27
N ILE A 184 20.69 15.67 3.48
CA ILE A 184 19.69 15.39 2.45
C ILE A 184 18.60 14.49 3.07
N VAL A 185 17.40 15.04 3.21
CA VAL A 185 16.24 14.37 3.80
C VAL A 185 15.46 13.64 2.71
N VAL A 186 15.23 12.34 2.88
CA VAL A 186 14.27 11.57 2.09
C VAL A 186 13.03 11.34 2.95
N ASP A 187 11.97 12.14 2.73
CA ASP A 187 10.76 12.14 3.55
C ASP A 187 9.69 11.17 3.02
N ASN A 188 9.36 10.15 3.81
CA ASN A 188 8.26 9.22 3.52
C ASN A 188 6.88 9.80 3.81
N SER A 189 6.78 10.93 4.51
CA SER A 189 5.50 11.54 4.82
C SER A 189 4.88 12.27 3.61
N SER A 190 3.62 12.70 3.75
CA SER A 190 2.95 13.56 2.77
C SER A 190 3.28 15.05 2.92
N ALA A 191 4.16 15.45 3.86
CA ALA A 191 4.40 16.84 4.24
C ALA A 191 4.83 17.73 3.08
N PHE A 192 5.78 17.25 2.26
CA PHE A 192 6.44 18.04 1.20
C PHE A 192 6.12 17.55 -0.22
N ARG A 193 5.33 16.48 -0.38
CA ARG A 193 5.09 15.84 -1.69
C ARG A 193 4.54 16.80 -2.75
N MET A 194 3.73 17.79 -2.34
CA MET A 194 3.14 18.79 -3.24
C MET A 194 3.80 20.18 -3.15
N ASP A 195 4.91 20.34 -2.42
CA ASP A 195 5.70 21.57 -2.48
C ASP A 195 6.34 21.69 -3.88
N PRO A 196 6.23 22.82 -4.61
CA PRO A 196 6.79 22.95 -5.95
C PRO A 196 8.33 22.90 -5.98
N ASN A 197 9.02 23.17 -4.86
CA ASN A 197 10.48 23.18 -4.77
C ASN A 197 11.09 21.84 -4.32
N VAL A 198 10.27 20.89 -3.87
CA VAL A 198 10.71 19.57 -3.40
C VAL A 198 10.42 18.52 -4.47
N PRO A 199 11.43 17.83 -5.04
CA PRO A 199 11.17 16.76 -6.00
C PRO A 199 10.44 15.58 -5.34
N LEU A 200 9.50 15.00 -6.08
CA LEU A 200 8.71 13.83 -5.68
C LEU A 200 9.15 12.66 -6.56
N VAL A 201 9.86 11.68 -6.01
CA VAL A 201 10.70 10.78 -6.82
C VAL A 201 10.34 9.31 -6.68
N ILE A 202 10.32 8.63 -7.82
CA ILE A 202 10.38 7.17 -7.96
C ILE A 202 11.57 6.89 -8.90
N PRO A 203 12.67 6.29 -8.43
CA PRO A 203 13.91 6.13 -9.20
C PRO A 203 13.77 5.50 -10.60
N GLU A 204 12.82 4.59 -10.80
CA GLU A 204 12.58 3.94 -12.10
C GLU A 204 11.68 4.77 -13.05
N VAL A 205 10.98 5.78 -12.52
CA VAL A 205 9.87 6.49 -13.17
C VAL A 205 10.18 7.95 -13.47
N ASN A 206 10.86 8.68 -12.57
CA ASN A 206 11.26 10.08 -12.79
C ASN A 206 12.60 10.46 -12.09
N PRO A 207 13.69 9.70 -12.31
CA PRO A 207 14.99 9.95 -11.68
C PRO A 207 15.57 11.36 -11.97
N GLU A 208 15.22 11.94 -13.11
CA GLU A 208 15.63 13.27 -13.54
C GLU A 208 15.14 14.40 -12.61
N ALA A 209 14.04 14.18 -11.87
CA ALA A 209 13.49 15.18 -10.94
C ALA A 209 14.48 15.57 -9.83
N MET A 210 15.39 14.68 -9.45
CA MET A 210 16.46 14.93 -8.47
C MET A 210 17.86 15.07 -9.11
N SER A 211 17.95 15.28 -10.43
CA SER A 211 19.23 15.41 -11.16
C SER A 211 20.14 16.53 -10.63
N HIS A 212 19.57 17.56 -10.02
CA HIS A 212 20.29 18.71 -9.45
C HIS A 212 20.72 18.53 -7.98
N ILE A 213 20.29 17.46 -7.31
CA ILE A 213 20.61 17.16 -5.90
C ILE A 213 21.65 16.03 -5.87
N ARG A 214 22.78 16.26 -5.20
CA ARG A 214 23.86 15.28 -5.03
C ARG A 214 24.46 15.42 -3.64
N LEU A 215 24.95 14.33 -3.08
CA LEU A 215 25.75 14.40 -1.86
C LEU A 215 27.08 15.09 -2.20
N LYS A 216 27.39 16.20 -1.53
CA LYS A 216 28.62 17.02 -1.75
C LYS A 216 29.54 17.01 -0.53
N GLY A 217 29.43 15.98 0.31
CA GLY A 217 30.03 15.91 1.64
C GLY A 217 29.47 16.99 2.59
N ARG A 218 30.14 17.14 3.75
CA ARG A 218 29.69 17.97 4.88
C ARG A 218 29.49 19.48 4.61
N ASN A 219 29.92 19.98 3.45
CA ASN A 219 29.73 21.37 3.02
C ASN A 219 28.68 21.51 1.91
N GLY A 220 27.95 20.43 1.59
CA GLY A 220 26.83 20.46 0.67
C GLY A 220 25.66 21.28 1.22
N LYS A 221 24.85 21.86 0.32
CA LYS A 221 23.52 22.35 0.71
C LYS A 221 22.63 21.14 0.96
N GLY A 222 22.01 21.07 2.13
CA GLY A 222 20.95 20.11 2.40
C GLY A 222 19.77 20.31 1.44
N ALA A 223 18.93 19.28 1.33
CA ALA A 223 17.72 19.32 0.50
C ALA A 223 16.68 18.35 1.05
N ILE A 224 15.40 18.58 0.72
CA ILE A 224 14.34 17.59 0.92
C ILE A 224 14.04 16.93 -0.43
N ILE A 225 13.90 15.61 -0.42
CA ILE A 225 13.32 14.81 -1.51
C ILE A 225 12.12 14.08 -0.91
N ALA A 226 10.97 14.18 -1.55
CA ALA A 226 9.76 13.52 -1.09
C ALA A 226 9.63 12.13 -1.71
N ASN A 227 9.39 11.12 -0.86
CA ASN A 227 9.01 9.79 -1.28
C ASN A 227 7.46 9.72 -1.40
N PRO A 228 6.89 9.26 -2.53
CA PRO A 228 5.44 9.31 -2.77
C PRO A 228 4.60 8.35 -1.92
N ASN A 229 3.28 8.36 -2.13
CA ASN A 229 2.37 7.39 -1.55
C ASN A 229 2.67 5.99 -2.10
N CYS A 230 2.56 4.98 -1.24
CA CYS A 230 2.72 3.58 -1.60
C CYS A 230 1.85 3.12 -2.78
N SER A 231 0.58 3.54 -2.84
CA SER A 231 -0.30 3.25 -3.98
C SER A 231 0.15 3.95 -5.25
N THR A 232 0.54 5.24 -5.17
CA THR A 232 1.15 5.94 -6.30
C THR A 232 2.39 5.20 -6.81
N ILE A 233 3.30 4.78 -5.90
CA ILE A 233 4.52 4.06 -6.28
C ILE A 233 4.17 2.75 -6.98
N ILE A 234 3.32 1.92 -6.38
CA ILE A 234 2.94 0.61 -6.91
C ILE A 234 2.26 0.75 -8.28
N CYS A 235 1.27 1.64 -8.40
CA CYS A 235 0.60 1.95 -9.66
C CYS A 235 1.58 2.42 -10.74
N LEU A 236 2.41 3.43 -10.45
CA LEU A 236 3.27 4.04 -11.45
C LEU A 236 4.45 3.18 -11.88
N MET A 237 4.91 2.21 -11.07
CA MET A 237 5.84 1.17 -11.52
C MET A 237 5.24 0.34 -12.66
N GLY A 238 3.97 -0.05 -12.55
CA GLY A 238 3.25 -0.78 -13.61
C GLY A 238 2.82 0.09 -14.79
N VAL A 239 2.47 1.36 -14.57
CA VAL A 239 1.85 2.19 -15.62
C VAL A 239 2.85 3.07 -16.38
N THR A 240 3.89 3.60 -15.74
CA THR A 240 4.83 4.54 -16.41
C THR A 240 5.53 3.95 -17.63
N PRO A 241 5.99 2.68 -17.65
CA PRO A 241 6.59 2.08 -18.84
C PRO A 241 5.66 2.16 -20.06
N LEU A 242 4.36 1.93 -19.86
CA LEU A 242 3.33 2.03 -20.91
C LEU A 242 3.02 3.49 -21.27
N HIS A 243 2.96 4.38 -20.27
CA HIS A 243 2.80 5.83 -20.49
C HIS A 243 3.90 6.40 -21.39
N ARG A 244 5.16 6.02 -21.17
CA ARG A 244 6.30 6.45 -22.01
C ARG A 244 6.20 5.99 -23.47
N HIS A 245 5.42 4.93 -23.75
CA HIS A 245 5.27 4.39 -25.11
C HIS A 245 4.01 4.92 -25.82
N ALA A 246 2.83 4.82 -25.18
CA ALA A 246 1.53 5.10 -25.81
C ALA A 246 0.82 6.35 -25.25
N LYS A 247 1.39 7.00 -24.22
CA LYS A 247 0.88 8.15 -23.46
C LYS A 247 -0.51 7.91 -22.86
N VAL A 248 -0.55 7.65 -21.55
CA VAL A 248 -1.82 7.54 -20.82
C VAL A 248 -2.51 8.91 -20.77
N VAL A 249 -3.75 8.99 -21.26
CA VAL A 249 -4.60 10.19 -21.21
C VAL A 249 -5.65 10.11 -20.09
N ARG A 250 -6.07 8.90 -19.71
CA ARG A 250 -6.96 8.65 -18.57
C ARG A 250 -6.58 7.37 -17.85
N MET A 251 -6.68 7.39 -16.53
CA MET A 251 -6.42 6.25 -15.65
C MET A 251 -7.51 6.15 -14.59
N VAL A 252 -8.10 4.96 -14.44
CA VAL A 252 -9.04 4.61 -13.36
C VAL A 252 -8.38 3.57 -12.49
N VAL A 253 -8.32 3.81 -11.18
CA VAL A 253 -7.73 2.88 -10.22
C VAL A 253 -8.76 2.49 -9.16
N SER A 254 -8.87 1.19 -8.89
CA SER A 254 -9.52 0.69 -7.67
C SER A 254 -8.47 -0.02 -6.84
N THR A 255 -8.14 0.53 -5.67
CA THR A 255 -7.09 0.00 -4.80
C THR A 255 -7.67 -0.90 -3.70
N TYR A 256 -6.91 -1.94 -3.39
CA TYR A 256 -7.20 -2.99 -2.42
C TYR A 256 -6.05 -2.94 -1.40
N GLN A 257 -6.10 -1.95 -0.52
CA GLN A 257 -5.01 -1.61 0.39
C GLN A 257 -5.00 -2.46 1.66
N ALA A 258 -3.79 -2.76 2.13
CA ALA A 258 -3.51 -3.60 3.29
C ALA A 258 -3.55 -2.84 4.62
N ALA A 259 -3.64 -3.60 5.72
CA ALA A 259 -3.60 -3.10 7.09
C ALA A 259 -2.33 -2.31 7.42
N SER A 260 -1.18 -2.73 6.89
CA SER A 260 0.12 -2.08 7.07
C SER A 260 0.16 -0.59 6.71
N GLY A 261 -0.70 -0.12 5.79
CA GLY A 261 -0.83 1.30 5.45
C GLY A 261 -1.27 2.18 6.62
N ALA A 262 -1.92 1.59 7.63
CA ALA A 262 -2.27 2.24 8.89
C ALA A 262 -1.28 1.95 10.04
N GLY A 263 -0.18 1.24 9.76
CA GLY A 263 0.85 0.88 10.74
C GLY A 263 0.59 -0.43 11.48
N ALA A 264 1.56 -0.84 12.30
CA ALA A 264 1.62 -2.15 12.96
C ALA A 264 0.37 -2.48 13.80
N ALA A 265 -0.16 -1.50 14.55
CA ALA A 265 -1.35 -1.71 15.38
C ALA A 265 -2.60 -2.12 14.58
N ALA A 266 -2.72 -1.71 13.31
CA ALA A 266 -3.81 -2.14 12.43
C ALA A 266 -3.62 -3.56 11.90
N MET A 267 -2.37 -4.01 11.70
CA MET A 267 -2.05 -5.40 11.36
C MET A 267 -2.32 -6.33 12.56
N GLU A 268 -1.95 -5.89 13.77
CA GLU A 268 -2.23 -6.59 15.02
C GLU A 268 -3.74 -6.69 15.28
N GLU A 269 -4.49 -5.60 15.11
CA GLU A 269 -5.96 -5.61 15.23
C GLU A 269 -6.64 -6.50 14.17
N LEU A 270 -6.18 -6.49 12.91
CA LEU A 270 -6.72 -7.39 11.89
C LEU A 270 -6.52 -8.87 12.25
N ALA A 271 -5.33 -9.24 12.75
CA ALA A 271 -5.06 -10.60 13.19
C ALA A 271 -5.92 -11.01 14.40
N LEU A 272 -6.05 -10.12 15.39
CA LEU A 272 -6.90 -10.31 16.57
C LEU A 272 -8.37 -10.51 16.17
N GLN A 273 -8.94 -9.58 15.40
CA GLN A 273 -10.33 -9.67 14.93
C GLN A 273 -10.60 -10.94 14.12
N THR A 274 -9.62 -11.40 13.33
CA THR A 274 -9.77 -12.63 12.55
C THR A 274 -9.94 -13.84 13.47
N SER A 275 -9.19 -13.90 14.58
CA SER A 275 -9.37 -14.93 15.60
C SER A 275 -10.70 -14.77 16.36
N GLU A 276 -11.05 -13.54 16.75
CA GLU A 276 -12.28 -13.27 17.50
C GLU A 276 -13.54 -13.67 16.71
N VAL A 277 -13.62 -13.29 15.43
CA VAL A 277 -14.77 -13.62 14.56
C VAL A 277 -14.87 -15.13 14.32
N LEU A 278 -13.74 -15.83 14.13
CA LEU A 278 -13.72 -17.29 13.97
C LEU A 278 -14.11 -18.04 15.26
N ASP A 279 -13.83 -17.46 16.43
CA ASP A 279 -14.29 -17.96 17.73
C ASP A 279 -15.75 -17.59 18.05
N GLY A 280 -16.45 -16.88 17.15
CA GLY A 280 -17.83 -16.40 17.37
C GLY A 280 -17.93 -15.26 18.41
N LYS A 281 -16.86 -14.51 18.63
CA LYS A 281 -16.78 -13.37 19.55
C LYS A 281 -17.01 -12.05 18.82
N GLU A 282 -17.46 -11.04 19.57
CA GLU A 282 -17.50 -9.65 19.11
C GLU A 282 -16.08 -9.13 18.79
N PRO A 283 -15.82 -8.55 17.60
CA PRO A 283 -14.49 -8.14 17.17
C PRO A 283 -14.01 -6.84 17.84
N THR A 284 -12.75 -6.83 18.28
CA THR A 284 -12.06 -5.66 18.84
C THR A 284 -11.83 -4.59 17.76
N CYS A 285 -12.65 -3.54 17.75
CA CYS A 285 -12.60 -2.46 16.74
C CYS A 285 -12.01 -1.14 17.27
N LYS A 286 -10.78 -1.15 17.79
CA LYS A 286 -10.15 0.03 18.41
C LYS A 286 -9.53 0.98 17.39
N ILE A 287 -8.94 0.50 16.31
CA ILE A 287 -8.23 1.35 15.32
C ILE A 287 -9.21 2.01 14.34
N PHE A 288 -10.11 1.25 13.72
CA PHE A 288 -11.03 1.78 12.67
C PHE A 288 -12.47 2.01 13.12
N LYS A 289 -12.83 1.64 14.36
CA LYS A 289 -14.21 1.72 14.89
C LYS A 289 -15.24 0.89 14.09
N GLN A 290 -14.76 -0.03 13.25
CA GLN A 290 -15.55 -1.00 12.50
C GLN A 290 -14.72 -2.27 12.29
N GLN A 291 -15.40 -3.38 12.01
CA GLN A 291 -14.77 -4.67 11.74
C GLN A 291 -13.96 -4.62 10.44
N TYR A 292 -12.72 -5.12 10.48
CA TYR A 292 -11.80 -5.27 9.37
C TYR A 292 -11.69 -6.72 8.92
N ALA A 293 -11.66 -7.68 9.86
CA ALA A 293 -11.67 -9.10 9.53
C ALA A 293 -12.88 -9.45 8.65
N PHE A 294 -12.63 -10.13 7.53
CA PHE A 294 -13.65 -10.51 6.54
C PHE A 294 -14.47 -9.35 5.93
N ASN A 295 -13.93 -8.12 5.94
CA ASN A 295 -14.63 -6.93 5.46
C ASN A 295 -13.83 -6.12 4.41
N VAL A 296 -14.53 -5.22 3.69
CA VAL A 296 -13.98 -4.24 2.76
C VAL A 296 -14.62 -2.88 3.03
N PHE A 297 -13.83 -1.83 3.23
CA PHE A 297 -14.34 -0.49 3.58
C PHE A 297 -13.49 0.64 3.00
N SER A 298 -14.05 1.86 2.89
CA SER A 298 -13.32 3.02 2.33
C SER A 298 -12.09 3.40 3.16
N HIS A 299 -11.02 3.85 2.51
CA HIS A 299 -9.78 4.20 3.19
C HIS A 299 -9.99 5.23 4.32
N ASN A 300 -9.32 5.03 5.45
CA ASN A 300 -9.55 5.80 6.69
C ASN A 300 -9.01 7.24 6.71
N SER A 301 -8.60 7.77 5.56
CA SER A 301 -8.22 9.17 5.40
C SER A 301 -9.45 10.08 5.39
N SER A 302 -9.29 11.35 5.74
CA SER A 302 -10.37 12.34 5.73
C SER A 302 -11.10 12.37 4.39
N LEU A 303 -12.43 12.53 4.43
CA LEU A 303 -13.24 12.85 3.25
C LEU A 303 -13.14 14.35 2.94
N LEU A 304 -13.17 14.67 1.66
CA LEU A 304 -13.17 16.01 1.12
C LEU A 304 -14.60 16.41 0.65
N PRO A 305 -14.90 17.71 0.48
CA PRO A 305 -16.25 18.16 0.09
C PRO A 305 -16.78 17.61 -1.24
N ASN A 306 -15.92 17.07 -2.11
CA ASN A 306 -16.28 16.44 -3.38
C ASN A 306 -16.53 14.92 -3.27
N GLY A 307 -16.54 14.35 -2.06
CA GLY A 307 -16.79 12.92 -1.81
C GLY A 307 -15.58 12.00 -1.94
N TYR A 308 -14.45 12.48 -2.45
CA TYR A 308 -13.19 11.73 -2.44
C TYR A 308 -12.52 11.77 -1.06
N ASN A 309 -11.78 10.74 -0.69
CA ASN A 309 -10.88 10.78 0.46
C ASN A 309 -9.49 11.31 0.07
N GLU A 310 -8.69 11.72 1.06
CA GLU A 310 -7.34 12.25 0.78
C GLU A 310 -6.40 11.24 0.12
N GLU A 311 -6.60 9.93 0.33
CA GLU A 311 -5.74 8.88 -0.26
C GLU A 311 -5.93 8.78 -1.77
N GLU A 312 -7.18 8.83 -2.24
CA GLU A 312 -7.51 8.91 -3.67
C GLU A 312 -6.91 10.16 -4.31
N MET A 313 -7.01 11.31 -3.61
CA MET A 313 -6.44 12.56 -4.10
C MET A 313 -4.92 12.62 -4.06
N LYS A 314 -4.23 11.78 -3.25
CA LYS A 314 -2.77 11.62 -3.35
C LYS A 314 -2.42 10.98 -4.69
N LEU A 315 -3.04 9.85 -5.03
CA LEU A 315 -2.77 9.16 -6.31
C LEU A 315 -2.96 10.11 -7.50
N VAL A 316 -4.06 10.88 -7.53
CA VAL A 316 -4.32 11.90 -8.56
C VAL A 316 -3.22 12.98 -8.61
N LYS A 317 -2.91 13.63 -7.49
CA LYS A 317 -1.98 14.77 -7.45
C LYS A 317 -0.52 14.36 -7.65
N GLU A 318 -0.12 13.28 -7.01
CA GLU A 318 1.25 12.76 -7.10
C GLU A 318 1.55 12.23 -8.51
N THR A 319 0.61 11.55 -9.17
CA THR A 319 0.77 11.13 -10.58
C THR A 319 1.05 12.31 -11.51
N ARG A 320 0.27 13.40 -11.39
CA ARG A 320 0.47 14.61 -12.21
C ARG A 320 1.83 15.23 -12.01
N LYS A 321 2.28 15.34 -10.76
CA LYS A 321 3.61 15.88 -10.43
C LYS A 321 4.74 14.96 -10.90
N ILE A 322 4.60 13.64 -10.73
CA ILE A 322 5.62 12.65 -11.10
C ILE A 322 5.80 12.57 -12.62
N TRP A 323 4.71 12.62 -13.40
CA TRP A 323 4.76 12.67 -14.87
C TRP A 323 4.91 14.08 -15.45
N ASN A 324 4.99 15.12 -14.61
CA ASN A 324 5.00 16.54 -15.02
C ASN A 324 3.90 16.88 -16.04
N ASN A 325 2.68 16.41 -15.77
CA ASN A 325 1.54 16.48 -16.68
C ASN A 325 0.24 16.66 -15.88
N ASP A 326 -0.31 17.87 -15.85
CA ASP A 326 -1.56 18.17 -15.15
C ASP A 326 -2.83 17.78 -15.95
N GLU A 327 -2.72 17.59 -17.27
CA GLU A 327 -3.85 17.27 -18.15
C GLU A 327 -4.34 15.82 -18.00
N VAL A 328 -3.49 14.93 -17.49
CA VAL A 328 -3.85 13.52 -17.34
C VAL A 328 -5.04 13.33 -16.39
N LYS A 329 -6.03 12.56 -16.85
CA LYS A 329 -7.31 12.36 -16.18
C LYS A 329 -7.24 11.13 -15.28
N VAL A 330 -6.86 11.33 -14.02
CA VAL A 330 -6.79 10.27 -13.01
C VAL A 330 -8.01 10.31 -12.11
N THR A 331 -8.59 9.16 -11.83
CA THR A 331 -9.57 8.95 -10.75
C THR A 331 -9.23 7.65 -10.02
N ALA A 332 -9.45 7.64 -8.71
CA ALA A 332 -9.15 6.51 -7.84
C ALA A 332 -10.31 6.26 -6.87
N THR A 333 -10.51 5.00 -6.50
CA THR A 333 -11.33 4.59 -5.35
C THR A 333 -10.44 3.76 -4.43
N CYS A 334 -10.20 4.23 -3.21
CA CYS A 334 -9.28 3.59 -2.28
C CYS A 334 -10.04 2.83 -1.19
N MET A 335 -9.94 1.50 -1.23
CA MET A 335 -10.59 0.59 -0.29
C MET A 335 -9.54 -0.18 0.50
N ARG A 336 -9.84 -0.46 1.77
CA ARG A 336 -9.11 -1.44 2.56
C ARG A 336 -9.73 -2.81 2.45
N VAL A 337 -8.87 -3.81 2.39
CA VAL A 337 -9.22 -5.23 2.40
C VAL A 337 -8.39 -5.96 3.44
N ALA A 338 -8.91 -7.08 3.96
CA ALA A 338 -8.29 -7.91 4.99
C ALA A 338 -6.99 -8.61 4.51
N THR A 339 -5.95 -7.85 4.21
CA THR A 339 -4.61 -8.29 3.82
C THR A 339 -3.55 -7.57 4.66
N MET A 340 -2.42 -8.25 4.90
CA MET A 340 -1.47 -7.79 5.93
C MET A 340 -0.57 -6.64 5.48
N ARG A 341 0.17 -6.78 4.37
CA ARG A 341 1.30 -5.87 4.04
C ARG A 341 1.46 -5.36 2.60
N ALA A 342 0.72 -5.91 1.63
CA ALA A 342 0.85 -5.58 0.22
C ALA A 342 -0.46 -5.07 -0.37
N HIS A 343 -0.40 -4.20 -1.37
CA HIS A 343 -1.58 -3.68 -2.05
C HIS A 343 -1.84 -4.47 -3.33
N GLY A 344 -3.11 -4.54 -3.72
CA GLY A 344 -3.54 -4.89 -5.07
C GLY A 344 -4.28 -3.72 -5.70
N GLU A 345 -4.13 -3.51 -7.00
CA GLU A 345 -4.68 -2.36 -7.70
C GLU A 345 -5.21 -2.81 -9.07
N SER A 346 -6.51 -2.62 -9.30
CA SER A 346 -7.12 -2.79 -10.62
C SER A 346 -6.99 -1.47 -11.34
N VAL A 347 -6.29 -1.46 -12.48
CA VAL A 347 -6.00 -0.25 -13.25
C VAL A 347 -6.57 -0.40 -14.66
N ASN A 348 -7.47 0.50 -15.06
CA ASN A 348 -7.94 0.66 -16.43
C ASN A 348 -7.27 1.91 -17.03
N LEU A 349 -6.59 1.74 -18.16
CA LEU A 349 -5.83 2.77 -18.86
C LEU A 349 -6.50 3.11 -20.18
N GLN A 350 -6.54 4.40 -20.50
CA GLN A 350 -6.80 4.90 -21.84
C GLN A 350 -5.55 5.62 -22.36
N PHE A 351 -5.12 5.27 -23.57
CA PHE A 351 -3.95 5.84 -24.24
C PHE A 351 -4.32 6.86 -25.32
N GLU A 352 -3.35 7.70 -25.68
CA GLU A 352 -3.44 8.59 -26.85
C GLU A 352 -3.29 7.78 -28.14
N ASN A 353 -2.31 6.87 -28.17
CA ASN A 353 -2.04 5.99 -29.31
C ASN A 353 -2.47 4.54 -29.00
N PRO A 354 -2.85 3.75 -30.01
CA PRO A 354 -3.13 2.32 -29.80
C PRO A 354 -1.93 1.58 -29.22
N LEU A 355 -2.21 0.61 -28.34
CA LEU A 355 -1.24 -0.30 -27.75
C LEU A 355 -1.88 -1.67 -27.63
N ASP A 356 -1.23 -2.69 -28.20
CA ASP A 356 -1.67 -4.07 -28.09
C ASP A 356 -1.11 -4.77 -26.84
N GLU A 357 -1.74 -5.90 -26.49
CA GLU A 357 -1.47 -6.67 -25.29
C GLU A 357 -0.03 -7.24 -25.24
N ASP A 358 0.50 -7.68 -26.38
CA ASP A 358 1.83 -8.32 -26.44
C ASP A 358 2.95 -7.29 -26.42
N THR A 359 2.78 -6.16 -27.11
CA THR A 359 3.68 -5.00 -26.97
C THR A 359 3.68 -4.49 -25.53
N ALA A 360 2.52 -4.39 -24.87
CA ALA A 360 2.44 -4.02 -23.46
C ALA A 360 3.22 -4.99 -22.55
N ARG A 361 3.08 -6.32 -22.74
CA ARG A 361 3.90 -7.32 -22.03
C ARG A 361 5.39 -7.13 -22.28
N GLN A 362 5.81 -6.95 -23.53
CA GLN A 362 7.23 -6.77 -23.86
C GLN A 362 7.86 -5.52 -23.24
N ILE A 363 7.08 -4.45 -23.07
CA ILE A 363 7.50 -3.23 -22.37
C ILE A 363 7.65 -3.52 -20.87
N LEU A 364 6.64 -4.12 -20.24
CA LEU A 364 6.63 -4.42 -18.81
C LEU A 364 7.72 -5.42 -18.40
N GLN A 365 8.02 -6.41 -19.24
CA GLN A 365 9.07 -7.41 -18.99
C GLN A 365 10.48 -6.81 -18.97
N LYS A 366 10.66 -5.62 -19.57
CA LYS A 366 11.93 -4.87 -19.60
C LYS A 366 11.98 -3.75 -18.56
N ALA A 367 10.89 -3.50 -17.82
CA ALA A 367 10.82 -2.41 -16.86
C ALA A 367 11.56 -2.77 -15.56
N PRO A 368 12.53 -1.96 -15.09
CA PRO A 368 13.24 -2.22 -13.84
C PRO A 368 12.29 -2.27 -12.65
N GLY A 369 12.49 -3.24 -11.75
CA GLY A 369 11.65 -3.41 -10.55
C GLY A 369 10.22 -3.91 -10.82
N VAL A 370 9.90 -4.33 -12.06
CA VAL A 370 8.62 -4.94 -12.42
C VAL A 370 8.83 -6.43 -12.74
N VAL A 371 7.89 -7.27 -12.31
CA VAL A 371 7.83 -8.69 -12.68
C VAL A 371 6.46 -9.03 -13.27
N ILE A 372 6.42 -9.80 -14.35
CA ILE A 372 5.15 -10.27 -14.93
C ILE A 372 4.76 -11.60 -14.28
N ILE A 373 3.51 -11.69 -13.83
CA ILE A 373 2.84 -12.94 -13.44
C ILE A 373 1.50 -12.96 -14.19
N ASP A 374 1.48 -13.48 -15.41
CA ASP A 374 0.32 -13.34 -16.31
C ASP A 374 0.04 -14.63 -17.09
N ASP A 375 -0.21 -15.72 -16.35
CA ASP A 375 -0.48 -17.05 -16.94
C ASP A 375 -1.99 -17.33 -16.92
N ARG A 376 -2.60 -17.25 -18.11
CA ARG A 376 -4.04 -17.45 -18.33
C ARG A 376 -4.44 -18.92 -18.31
N GLU A 377 -3.57 -19.84 -18.71
CA GLU A 377 -3.87 -21.27 -18.79
C GLU A 377 -3.90 -21.88 -17.38
N MET A 378 -2.94 -21.49 -16.53
CA MET A 378 -2.84 -21.92 -15.13
C MET A 378 -3.63 -21.03 -14.16
N ASN A 379 -4.30 -19.97 -14.65
CA ASN A 379 -5.00 -18.96 -13.84
C ASN A 379 -4.12 -18.37 -12.72
N ASN A 380 -2.85 -18.09 -13.03
CA ASN A 380 -1.83 -17.65 -12.09
C ASN A 380 -1.46 -16.18 -12.34
N PHE A 381 -1.77 -15.35 -11.34
CA PHE A 381 -1.73 -13.88 -11.40
C PHE A 381 -1.18 -13.30 -10.09
N PRO A 382 -0.81 -11.99 -10.04
CA PRO A 382 -0.29 -11.37 -8.84
C PRO A 382 -1.30 -11.42 -7.69
N THR A 383 -0.82 -11.68 -6.48
CA THR A 383 -1.63 -11.56 -5.26
C THR A 383 -0.85 -10.75 -4.22
N PRO A 384 -1.53 -10.01 -3.32
CA PRO A 384 -0.88 -9.31 -2.21
C PRO A 384 0.00 -10.25 -1.36
N LEU A 385 -0.45 -11.47 -1.10
CA LEU A 385 0.33 -12.47 -0.38
C LEU A 385 1.59 -12.88 -1.16
N GLY A 386 1.47 -13.10 -2.48
CA GLY A 386 2.58 -13.52 -3.34
C GLY A 386 3.68 -12.48 -3.57
N VAL A 387 3.41 -11.19 -3.35
CA VAL A 387 4.40 -10.09 -3.44
C VAL A 387 4.91 -9.60 -2.07
N SER A 388 4.37 -10.12 -0.97
CA SER A 388 4.75 -9.70 0.37
C SER A 388 6.23 -9.98 0.67
N ASN A 389 6.96 -8.98 1.19
CA ASN A 389 8.41 -8.94 1.40
C ASN A 389 9.28 -8.91 0.13
N LYS A 390 8.73 -8.61 -1.06
CA LYS A 390 9.50 -8.53 -2.31
C LYS A 390 9.85 -7.09 -2.70
N ASP A 391 10.92 -6.93 -3.48
CA ASP A 391 11.35 -5.63 -4.01
C ASP A 391 10.54 -5.23 -5.25
N GLU A 392 10.10 -6.23 -6.02
CA GLU A 392 9.44 -6.08 -7.31
C GLU A 392 7.94 -5.80 -7.18
N VAL A 393 7.43 -4.94 -8.05
CA VAL A 393 5.98 -4.81 -8.30
C VAL A 393 5.58 -5.85 -9.34
N ALA A 394 4.63 -6.71 -8.99
CA ALA A 394 4.11 -7.71 -9.90
C ALA A 394 2.93 -7.16 -10.72
N VAL A 395 2.97 -7.33 -12.04
CA VAL A 395 1.90 -6.95 -12.97
C VAL A 395 1.36 -8.19 -13.66
N GLY A 396 0.04 -8.27 -13.84
CA GLY A 396 -0.63 -9.35 -14.54
C GLY A 396 -2.07 -8.97 -14.89
N ARG A 397 -2.87 -9.95 -15.31
CA ARG A 397 -4.19 -9.75 -15.90
C ARG A 397 -4.20 -8.77 -17.08
N ILE A 398 -3.05 -8.66 -17.77
CA ILE A 398 -2.81 -7.71 -18.86
C ILE A 398 -3.72 -8.09 -20.01
N ARG A 399 -4.62 -7.18 -20.43
CA ARG A 399 -5.60 -7.45 -21.49
C ARG A 399 -6.14 -6.17 -22.10
N GLN A 400 -6.57 -6.22 -23.36
CA GLN A 400 -7.32 -5.13 -23.98
C GLN A 400 -8.67 -4.91 -23.26
N ASP A 401 -9.06 -3.64 -23.16
CA ASP A 401 -10.37 -3.22 -22.65
C ASP A 401 -11.45 -3.50 -23.70
N ILE A 402 -12.26 -4.53 -23.45
CA ILE A 402 -13.34 -4.98 -24.35
C ILE A 402 -14.49 -3.98 -24.50
N SER A 403 -14.52 -2.90 -23.71
CA SER A 403 -15.49 -1.80 -23.89
C SER A 403 -15.10 -0.84 -25.02
N ARG A 404 -13.95 -1.07 -25.66
CA ARG A 404 -13.41 -0.26 -26.76
C ARG A 404 -13.03 -1.13 -27.95
N ASP A 405 -13.16 -0.56 -29.15
CA ASP A 405 -12.77 -1.15 -30.43
C ASP A 405 -11.51 -0.51 -31.04
N ASP A 406 -10.96 0.53 -30.40
CA ASP A 406 -9.87 1.36 -30.92
C ASP A 406 -8.44 0.92 -30.54
N ASN A 407 -8.30 -0.18 -29.78
CA ASN A 407 -7.04 -0.65 -29.17
C ASN A 407 -6.32 0.42 -28.30
N ARG A 408 -7.04 1.42 -27.77
CA ARG A 408 -6.48 2.43 -26.86
C ARG A 408 -6.83 2.19 -25.39
N GLY A 409 -7.42 1.04 -25.05
CA GLY A 409 -7.76 0.67 -23.68
C GLY A 409 -7.09 -0.62 -23.24
N LEU A 410 -6.49 -0.61 -22.05
CA LEU A 410 -5.81 -1.76 -21.46
C LEU A 410 -6.13 -1.86 -19.96
N ASP A 411 -6.47 -3.05 -19.51
CA ASP A 411 -6.64 -3.37 -18.09
C ASP A 411 -5.40 -4.08 -17.53
N LEU A 412 -5.00 -3.70 -16.32
CA LEU A 412 -3.92 -4.31 -15.53
C LEU A 412 -4.42 -4.67 -14.13
N TRP A 413 -3.79 -5.68 -13.54
CA TRP A 413 -3.77 -5.91 -12.09
C TRP A 413 -2.34 -5.78 -11.59
N VAL A 414 -2.12 -4.88 -10.63
CA VAL A 414 -0.81 -4.54 -10.09
C VAL A 414 -0.78 -4.90 -8.61
N CYS A 415 0.28 -5.57 -8.15
CA CYS A 415 0.49 -5.86 -6.74
C CYS A 415 1.91 -5.47 -6.31
N GLY A 416 2.03 -4.80 -5.17
CA GLY A 416 3.33 -4.45 -4.58
C GLY A 416 3.30 -4.39 -3.07
N ASP A 417 4.46 -4.59 -2.46
CA ASP A 417 4.61 -4.49 -1.01
C ASP A 417 4.63 -3.02 -0.56
N GLN A 418 3.69 -2.63 0.31
CA GLN A 418 3.52 -1.23 0.68
C GLN A 418 4.61 -0.74 1.65
N ILE A 419 5.09 -1.59 2.57
CA ILE A 419 6.13 -1.19 3.53
C ILE A 419 7.48 -1.13 2.80
N ARG A 420 7.70 -2.05 1.85
CA ARG A 420 8.95 -2.22 1.11
C ARG A 420 9.01 -1.34 -0.14
N LYS A 421 8.60 -1.79 -1.34
CA LYS A 421 8.67 -0.93 -2.54
C LYS A 421 7.82 0.33 -2.41
N GLY A 422 6.65 0.25 -1.80
CA GLY A 422 5.78 1.41 -1.55
C GLY A 422 6.29 2.40 -0.49
N ALA A 423 7.42 2.15 0.19
CA ALA A 423 8.00 3.10 1.13
C ALA A 423 9.53 2.93 1.30
N ALA A 424 9.95 1.89 2.01
CA ALA A 424 11.34 1.74 2.47
C ALA A 424 12.36 1.61 1.32
N LEU A 425 12.08 0.75 0.34
CA LEU A 425 12.98 0.50 -0.77
C LEU A 425 13.07 1.72 -1.70
N ASN A 426 11.95 2.36 -2.03
CA ASN A 426 11.98 3.55 -2.90
C ASN A 426 12.80 4.69 -2.29
N ALA A 427 12.67 4.93 -0.98
CA ALA A 427 13.48 5.92 -0.27
C ALA A 427 14.97 5.55 -0.16
N VAL A 428 15.31 4.27 0.01
CA VAL A 428 16.71 3.82 -0.01
C VAL A 428 17.30 3.93 -1.43
N GLN A 429 16.55 3.61 -2.47
CA GLN A 429 16.98 3.81 -3.87
C GLN A 429 17.16 5.31 -4.20
N ILE A 430 16.31 6.20 -3.67
CA ILE A 430 16.56 7.66 -3.74
C ILE A 430 17.89 8.02 -3.07
N ALA A 431 18.17 7.46 -1.89
CA ALA A 431 19.44 7.68 -1.21
C ALA A 431 20.65 7.11 -1.97
N GLU A 432 20.49 5.97 -2.66
CA GLU A 432 21.54 5.39 -3.52
C GLU A 432 21.86 6.29 -4.72
N MET A 433 20.87 7.02 -5.25
CA MET A 433 21.08 8.00 -6.33
C MET A 433 21.77 9.31 -5.89
N LEU A 434 22.02 9.50 -4.59
CA LEU A 434 22.76 10.65 -4.07
C LEU A 434 24.28 10.44 -4.04
N LEU A 435 24.70 9.17 -4.11
CA LEU A 435 26.08 8.69 -4.09
C LEU A 435 26.70 8.73 -5.50
#